data_AF-A0A7G8HLY4-F1
#
_entry.id   AF-A0A7G8HLY4-F1
#
_cell.length_a   1.000
_cell.length_b   1.000
_cell.length_c   1.000
_cell.angle_alpha   90.00
_cell.angle_beta   90.00
_cell.angle_gamma   90.00
#
_symmetry.space_group_name_H-M   'P 1'
#
loop_
_entity.id
_entity.type
_entity.pdbx_description
1 polymer ?
#
loop_
_entity_poly.entity_id
_entity_poly.type
_entity_poly.pdbx_seq_one_letter_code
_entity_poly.pdbx_strand_id
1 'polypeptide(L)'
;MSHGPIIRTCRRFTRSSFALVTLTLLGCSQPGVVIGSPPSKLPLPAAIAVRFNHRDNSRYRSPLQGQWRNGDDFERHLIEQIDAARKVLLVAVQELSLPQIASALVRAHQRGVIVRVVLENSYSAPWADLHESDLPAHARQRLRRLEALADLDGDGVLTSPERRAGDAVGLLHQGGVPVIDDTEDGSRGSGLMHHKFMVIDKRLVITGSANFTSSGVHGDGGAQRTRGNVNHLLSIQSTELAALFTEEFQILWGDGPGGL
;
A
#
# COMPACT_ATOMS: atom_id res chain seq x y z
N MET A 1 -55.35 27.09 33.05
CA MET A 1 -54.67 27.32 34.34
C MET A 1 -53.18 27.15 34.08
N SER A 2 -52.46 28.18 33.60
CA SER A 2 -51.82 29.25 34.37
C SER A 2 -51.01 28.70 35.56
N HIS A 3 -49.68 28.76 35.47
CA HIS A 3 -48.84 29.50 36.42
C HIS A 3 -47.46 29.80 35.80
N GLY A 4 -47.01 31.03 36.05
CA GLY A 4 -45.99 31.76 35.31
C GLY A 4 -44.57 31.70 35.91
N PRO A 5 -43.71 32.67 35.55
CA PRO A 5 -42.27 32.51 35.45
C PRO A 5 -41.50 32.98 36.71
N ILE A 6 -40.28 32.45 36.89
CA ILE A 6 -39.34 32.95 37.91
C ILE A 6 -38.53 34.09 37.30
N ILE A 7 -38.78 35.29 37.82
CA ILE A 7 -38.02 36.52 37.61
C ILE A 7 -36.79 36.49 38.55
N ARG A 8 -35.59 36.73 38.02
CA ARG A 8 -34.46 37.27 38.79
C ARG A 8 -33.96 38.56 38.14
N THR A 9 -34.14 39.66 38.86
CA THR A 9 -33.68 41.00 38.53
C THR A 9 -32.44 41.37 39.35
N CYS A 10 -31.41 41.88 38.68
CA CYS A 10 -30.42 42.90 39.10
C CYS A 10 -29.22 42.79 38.15
N ARG A 11 -28.58 43.84 37.63
CA ARG A 11 -28.65 45.29 37.82
C ARG A 11 -28.05 45.90 36.54
N ARG A 12 -28.62 47.01 36.06
CA ARG A 12 -28.04 47.83 34.99
C ARG A 12 -26.71 48.42 35.46
N PHE A 13 -25.65 48.22 34.69
CA PHE A 13 -24.55 49.18 34.60
C PHE A 13 -24.60 49.80 33.21
N THR A 14 -24.83 51.10 33.19
CA THR A 14 -24.77 51.98 32.03
C THR A 14 -23.31 52.25 31.67
N ARG A 15 -22.97 52.19 30.38
CA ARG A 15 -22.06 53.14 29.71
C ARG A 15 -21.96 52.85 28.20
N SER A 16 -22.42 53.86 27.45
CA SER A 16 -21.90 54.39 26.19
C SER A 16 -21.46 53.45 25.05
N SER A 17 -22.26 53.51 23.98
CA SER A 17 -21.86 53.81 22.60
C SER A 17 -20.61 53.13 22.03
N PHE A 18 -20.80 52.06 21.26
CA PHE A 18 -20.10 51.81 20.00
C PHE A 18 -20.98 50.91 19.13
N ALA A 19 -21.60 51.48 18.09
CA ALA A 19 -22.32 50.73 17.07
C ALA A 19 -21.29 50.15 16.10
N LEU A 20 -20.85 48.91 16.33
CA LEU A 20 -20.08 48.15 15.37
C LEU A 20 -21.08 47.33 14.54
N VAL A 21 -21.31 47.73 13.29
CA VAL A 21 -22.08 46.96 12.31
C VAL A 21 -21.24 45.75 11.90
N THR A 22 -21.39 44.63 12.61
CA THR A 22 -20.94 43.32 12.14
C THR A 22 -21.84 42.88 10.99
N LEU A 23 -21.38 43.07 9.76
CA LEU A 23 -21.98 42.48 8.57
C LEU A 23 -21.70 40.97 8.61
N THR A 24 -22.59 40.19 9.23
CA THR A 24 -22.53 38.72 9.20
C THR A 24 -22.88 38.27 7.80
N LEU A 25 -21.86 37.92 7.00
CA LEU A 25 -22.03 37.15 5.77
C LEU A 25 -22.52 35.75 6.16
N LEU A 26 -23.84 35.60 6.30
CA LEU A 26 -24.52 34.30 6.32
C LEU A 26 -24.45 33.73 4.90
N GLY A 27 -23.28 33.18 4.54
CA GLY A 27 -23.15 32.38 3.33
C GLY A 27 -24.01 31.13 3.48
N CYS A 28 -25.15 31.09 2.79
CA CYS A 28 -25.94 29.87 2.64
C CYS A 28 -25.09 28.82 1.91
N SER A 29 -24.44 27.92 2.65
CA SER A 29 -23.89 26.69 2.07
C SER A 29 -25.06 25.75 1.77
N GLN A 30 -25.66 25.85 0.59
CA GLN A 30 -26.54 24.79 0.13
C GLN A 30 -25.68 23.57 -0.25
N PRO A 31 -26.00 22.36 0.25
CA PRO A 31 -25.35 21.15 -0.24
C PRO A 31 -25.66 21.05 -1.74
N GLY A 32 -24.61 21.07 -2.57
CA GLY A 32 -24.74 20.85 -4.01
C GLY A 32 -25.34 19.47 -4.24
N VAL A 33 -26.45 19.42 -4.97
CA VAL A 33 -27.04 18.15 -5.42
C VAL A 33 -26.33 17.74 -6.71
N VAL A 34 -25.77 16.54 -6.72
CA VAL A 34 -25.24 15.95 -7.96
C VAL A 34 -26.45 15.55 -8.82
N ILE A 35 -26.71 16.32 -9.87
CA ILE A 35 -27.75 16.02 -10.86
C ILE A 35 -27.12 15.15 -11.94
N GLY A 36 -27.42 13.85 -11.90
CA GLY A 36 -26.99 12.89 -12.91
C GLY A 36 -27.18 11.46 -12.40
N SER A 37 -27.60 10.56 -13.28
CA SER A 37 -27.54 9.13 -12.97
C SER A 37 -26.08 8.74 -12.84
N PRO A 38 -25.67 7.99 -11.79
CA PRO A 38 -24.33 7.43 -11.78
C PRO A 38 -24.16 6.59 -13.06
N PRO A 39 -22.98 6.64 -13.72
CA PRO A 39 -22.76 5.83 -14.91
C PRO A 39 -23.08 4.37 -14.60
N SER A 40 -23.80 3.71 -15.52
CA SER A 40 -24.14 2.30 -15.36
C SER A 40 -22.84 1.50 -15.20
N LYS A 41 -22.79 0.63 -14.19
CA LYS A 41 -21.68 -0.31 -14.05
C LYS A 41 -21.65 -1.17 -15.31
N LEU A 42 -20.55 -1.08 -16.06
CA LEU A 42 -20.33 -1.98 -17.20
C LEU A 42 -20.31 -3.43 -16.68
N PRO A 43 -20.96 -4.38 -17.38
CA PRO A 43 -20.91 -5.78 -16.99
C PRO A 43 -19.48 -6.30 -17.14
N LEU A 44 -18.81 -6.54 -16.02
CA LEU A 44 -17.51 -7.22 -15.99
C LEU A 44 -17.75 -8.74 -15.94
N PRO A 45 -16.93 -9.56 -16.62
CA PRO A 45 -16.96 -11.01 -16.43
C PRO A 45 -16.77 -11.35 -14.94
N ALA A 46 -17.54 -12.32 -14.43
CA ALA A 46 -17.52 -12.69 -13.01
C ALA A 46 -16.13 -13.12 -12.49
N ALA A 47 -15.26 -13.60 -13.39
CA ALA A 47 -13.91 -14.00 -13.09
C ALA A 47 -12.91 -12.83 -12.92
N ILE A 48 -13.30 -11.60 -13.25
CA ILE A 48 -12.40 -10.43 -13.26
C ILE A 48 -12.89 -9.40 -12.25
N ALA A 49 -12.01 -9.07 -11.29
CA ALA A 49 -12.18 -7.92 -10.41
C ALA A 49 -11.13 -6.85 -10.72
N VAL A 50 -11.56 -5.59 -10.76
CA VAL A 50 -10.71 -4.42 -11.04
C VAL A 50 -10.72 -3.50 -9.84
N ARG A 51 -9.54 -3.05 -9.41
CA ARG A 51 -9.35 -2.11 -8.31
C ARG A 51 -8.51 -0.91 -8.74
N PHE A 52 -8.83 0.25 -8.21
CA PHE A 52 -8.06 1.50 -8.40
C PHE A 52 -7.80 2.14 -7.04
N ASN A 53 -6.55 2.46 -6.73
CA ASN A 53 -6.17 3.09 -5.47
C ASN A 53 -6.45 4.61 -5.45
N HIS A 54 -6.99 5.17 -6.54
CA HIS A 54 -7.52 6.54 -6.64
C HIS A 54 -8.88 6.53 -7.35
N ARG A 55 -9.96 6.31 -6.59
CA ARG A 55 -11.35 6.34 -7.11
C ARG A 55 -12.33 6.88 -6.06
N ASP A 56 -13.33 7.65 -6.50
CA ASP A 56 -14.19 8.40 -5.57
C ASP A 56 -15.33 7.60 -4.92
N ASN A 57 -15.61 6.39 -5.43
CA ASN A 57 -16.71 5.55 -4.95
C ASN A 57 -16.29 4.52 -3.89
N SER A 58 -15.05 4.59 -3.40
CA SER A 58 -14.53 3.73 -2.33
C SER A 58 -13.50 4.50 -1.51
N ARG A 59 -13.31 4.10 -0.25
CA ARG A 59 -12.31 4.71 0.62
C ARG A 59 -11.78 3.71 1.65
N TYR A 60 -10.54 3.92 2.07
CA TYR A 60 -9.90 3.13 3.12
C TYR A 60 -9.13 4.02 4.11
N ARG A 61 -8.77 3.46 5.25
CA ARG A 61 -7.93 4.13 6.26
C ARG A 61 -6.48 3.85 5.94
N SER A 62 -5.71 4.89 5.63
CA SER A 62 -4.29 4.76 5.32
C SER A 62 -3.53 4.21 6.53
N PRO A 63 -2.68 3.18 6.38
CA PRO A 63 -1.84 2.69 7.47
C PRO A 63 -0.79 3.73 7.89
N LEU A 64 -0.41 4.65 6.99
CA LEU A 64 0.62 5.67 7.29
C LEU A 64 0.23 6.68 8.38
N GLN A 65 -1.03 7.11 8.41
CA GLN A 65 -1.48 8.24 9.25
C GLN A 65 -2.93 8.11 9.73
N GLY A 66 -3.61 7.00 9.43
CA GLY A 66 -5.04 6.82 9.75
C GLY A 66 -6.00 7.73 8.98
N GLN A 67 -5.54 8.56 8.04
CA GLN A 67 -6.42 9.40 7.24
C GLN A 67 -7.27 8.61 6.25
N TRP A 68 -8.49 9.08 5.97
CA TRP A 68 -9.33 8.51 4.93
C TRP A 68 -8.75 8.84 3.55
N ARG A 69 -8.69 7.83 2.68
CA ARG A 69 -8.21 7.96 1.30
C ARG A 69 -9.24 7.40 0.35
N ASN A 70 -9.53 8.13 -0.72
CA ASN A 70 -10.32 7.64 -1.84
C ASN A 70 -9.51 6.57 -2.59
N GLY A 71 -10.12 5.44 -2.90
CA GLY A 71 -9.40 4.29 -3.45
C GLY A 71 -9.84 2.96 -2.86
N ASP A 72 -9.63 1.91 -3.64
CA ASP A 72 -9.59 0.54 -3.14
C ASP A 72 -8.28 0.33 -2.34
N ASP A 73 -8.37 -0.42 -1.24
CA ASP A 73 -7.22 -0.75 -0.39
C ASP A 73 -6.42 -1.91 -1.02
N PHE A 74 -5.32 -1.58 -1.73
CA PHE A 74 -4.52 -2.60 -2.40
C PHE A 74 -3.75 -3.47 -1.42
N GLU A 75 -3.12 -2.88 -0.40
CA GLU A 75 -2.32 -3.64 0.57
C GLU A 75 -3.20 -4.66 1.28
N ARG A 76 -4.37 -4.22 1.78
CA ARG A 76 -5.33 -5.14 2.41
C ARG A 76 -5.80 -6.24 1.45
N HIS A 77 -6.16 -5.89 0.21
CA HIS A 77 -6.60 -6.89 -0.77
C HIS A 77 -5.51 -7.93 -1.04
N LEU A 78 -4.26 -7.49 -1.24
CA LEU A 78 -3.13 -8.40 -1.46
C LEU A 78 -2.91 -9.32 -0.25
N ILE A 79 -2.92 -8.78 0.97
CA ILE A 79 -2.80 -9.58 2.21
C ILE A 79 -3.92 -10.62 2.31
N GLU A 80 -5.17 -10.24 2.06
CA GLU A 80 -6.32 -11.16 2.10
C GLU A 80 -6.14 -12.32 1.11
N GLN A 81 -5.61 -12.06 -0.10
CA GLN A 81 -5.37 -13.09 -1.11
C GLN A 81 -4.18 -13.99 -0.76
N ILE A 82 -3.12 -13.43 -0.16
CA ILE A 82 -1.96 -14.18 0.35
C ILE A 82 -2.37 -15.09 1.52
N ASP A 83 -3.18 -14.60 2.45
CA ASP A 83 -3.66 -15.38 3.60
C ASP A 83 -4.67 -16.46 3.19
N ALA A 84 -5.38 -16.26 2.09
CA ALA A 84 -6.27 -17.26 1.50
C ALA A 84 -5.53 -18.37 0.72
N ALA A 85 -4.28 -18.16 0.31
CA ALA A 85 -3.50 -19.15 -0.45
C ALA A 85 -3.33 -20.48 0.31
N ARG A 86 -3.28 -21.60 -0.43
CA ARG A 86 -3.27 -22.96 0.15
C ARG A 86 -2.14 -23.84 -0.35
N LYS A 87 -1.64 -23.66 -1.57
CA LYS A 87 -0.68 -24.57 -2.21
C LYS A 87 0.53 -23.85 -2.77
N VAL A 88 0.30 -22.83 -3.59
CA VAL A 88 1.37 -22.12 -4.30
C VAL A 88 1.11 -20.63 -4.29
N LEU A 89 2.17 -19.84 -4.09
CA LEU A 89 2.17 -18.40 -4.17
C LEU A 89 3.46 -17.94 -4.82
N LEU A 90 3.38 -17.56 -6.10
CA LEU A 90 4.50 -17.09 -6.88
C LEU A 90 4.36 -15.57 -7.03
N VAL A 91 5.38 -14.79 -6.67
CA VAL A 91 5.33 -13.33 -6.69
C VAL A 91 6.49 -12.79 -7.50
N ALA A 92 6.24 -12.14 -8.63
CA ALA A 92 7.24 -11.41 -9.38
C ALA A 92 6.87 -9.92 -9.38
N VAL A 93 7.61 -9.13 -8.61
CA VAL A 93 7.37 -7.71 -8.46
C VAL A 93 8.69 -6.96 -8.49
N GLN A 94 8.77 -5.88 -9.24
CA GLN A 94 9.97 -5.06 -9.31
C GLN A 94 10.47 -4.62 -7.92
N GLU A 95 9.57 -4.09 -7.09
CA GLU A 95 9.91 -3.63 -5.74
C GLU A 95 8.85 -4.06 -4.72
N LEU A 96 9.32 -4.58 -3.59
CA LEU A 96 8.53 -4.92 -2.41
C LEU A 96 9.13 -4.22 -1.18
N SER A 97 8.43 -3.23 -0.64
CA SER A 97 8.82 -2.51 0.57
C SER A 97 7.68 -2.33 1.59
N LEU A 98 6.53 -2.98 1.37
CA LEU A 98 5.44 -3.03 2.34
C LEU A 98 5.64 -4.20 3.33
N PRO A 99 5.97 -3.93 4.62
CA PRO A 99 6.31 -4.98 5.58
C PRO A 99 5.14 -5.89 5.92
N GLN A 100 3.89 -5.43 5.79
CA GLN A 100 2.71 -6.26 6.04
C GLN A 100 2.47 -7.28 4.93
N ILE A 101 2.79 -6.93 3.68
CA ILE A 101 2.78 -7.88 2.56
C ILE A 101 3.88 -8.93 2.77
N ALA A 102 5.12 -8.52 3.10
CA ALA A 102 6.19 -9.46 3.43
C ALA A 102 5.80 -10.39 4.59
N SER A 103 5.24 -9.85 5.67
CA SER A 103 4.77 -10.63 6.80
C SER A 103 3.67 -11.62 6.40
N ALA A 104 2.77 -11.26 5.49
CA ALA A 104 1.76 -12.18 4.96
C ALA A 104 2.39 -13.31 4.14
N LEU A 105 3.40 -13.03 3.34
CA LEU A 105 4.17 -14.04 2.59
C LEU A 105 4.88 -15.00 3.55
N VAL A 106 5.51 -14.49 4.61
CA VAL A 106 6.13 -15.30 5.67
C VAL A 106 5.08 -16.19 6.35
N ARG A 107 3.92 -15.64 6.73
CA ARG A 107 2.82 -16.44 7.29
C ARG A 107 2.37 -17.54 6.32
N ALA A 108 2.26 -17.25 5.02
CA ALA A 108 1.90 -18.25 4.02
C ALA A 108 2.94 -19.37 3.92
N HIS A 109 4.23 -19.01 3.91
CA HIS A 109 5.33 -19.97 3.90
C HIS A 109 5.32 -20.86 5.14
N GLN A 110 5.13 -20.28 6.33
CA GLN A 110 5.02 -21.00 7.60
C GLN A 110 3.80 -21.94 7.66
N ARG A 111 2.72 -21.64 6.91
CA ARG A 111 1.57 -22.56 6.74
C ARG A 111 1.86 -23.72 5.78
N GLY A 112 3.05 -23.79 5.18
CA GLY A 112 3.44 -24.81 4.21
C GLY A 112 3.04 -24.51 2.77
N VAL A 113 2.60 -23.28 2.47
CA VAL A 113 2.41 -22.84 1.07
C VAL A 113 3.77 -22.72 0.41
N ILE A 114 3.92 -23.21 -0.83
CA ILE A 114 5.12 -22.97 -1.62
C ILE A 114 5.13 -21.49 -2.02
N VAL A 115 5.92 -20.69 -1.32
CA VAL A 115 6.10 -19.26 -1.59
C VAL A 115 7.44 -19.06 -2.28
N ARG A 116 7.44 -18.29 -3.37
CA ARG A 116 8.64 -17.90 -4.13
C ARG A 116 8.50 -16.45 -4.59
N VAL A 117 9.56 -15.66 -4.41
CA VAL A 117 9.56 -14.23 -4.73
C VAL A 117 10.71 -13.90 -5.67
N VAL A 118 10.41 -13.23 -6.78
CA VAL A 118 11.39 -12.63 -7.69
C VAL A 118 11.29 -11.12 -7.55
N LEU A 119 12.42 -10.46 -7.30
CA LEU A 119 12.56 -9.00 -7.23
C LEU A 119 13.48 -8.49 -8.34
N GLU A 120 13.46 -7.18 -8.62
CA GLU A 120 14.53 -6.57 -9.42
C GLU A 120 15.75 -6.34 -8.52
N ASN A 121 16.94 -6.54 -9.08
CA ASN A 121 18.22 -6.57 -8.35
C ASN A 121 18.56 -5.28 -7.58
N SER A 122 18.13 -4.12 -8.03
CA SER A 122 18.33 -2.85 -7.32
C SER A 122 17.45 -2.71 -6.08
N TYR A 123 16.46 -3.59 -5.92
CA TYR A 123 15.50 -3.60 -4.81
C TYR A 123 15.49 -4.89 -3.98
N SER A 124 16.37 -5.86 -4.29
CA SER A 124 16.40 -7.19 -3.68
C SER A 124 17.19 -7.28 -2.36
N ALA A 125 17.92 -6.22 -1.97
CA ALA A 125 18.72 -6.20 -0.75
C ALA A 125 17.92 -5.71 0.47
N PRO A 126 18.05 -6.37 1.64
CA PRO A 126 17.62 -5.82 2.93
C PRO A 126 18.25 -4.45 3.17
N TRP A 127 17.50 -3.52 3.76
CA TRP A 127 17.96 -2.17 4.03
C TRP A 127 18.22 -1.89 5.52
N ALA A 128 17.78 -2.75 6.43
CA ALA A 128 17.85 -2.49 7.88
C ALA A 128 19.27 -2.15 8.37
N ASP A 129 20.29 -2.78 7.78
CA ASP A 129 21.70 -2.61 8.15
C ASP A 129 22.46 -1.59 7.27
N LEU A 130 21.77 -0.96 6.30
CA LEU A 130 22.36 0.07 5.45
C LEU A 130 22.51 1.39 6.22
N HIS A 131 23.64 2.06 5.98
CA HIS A 131 23.93 3.39 6.48
C HIS A 131 24.01 4.39 5.32
N GLU A 132 23.45 5.58 5.51
CA GLU A 132 23.44 6.62 4.47
C GLU A 132 24.82 6.98 3.93
N SER A 133 25.86 6.92 4.78
CA SER A 133 27.25 7.24 4.40
C SER A 133 27.79 6.35 3.29
N ASP A 134 27.27 5.13 3.18
CA ASP A 134 27.80 4.09 2.30
C ASP A 134 27.08 4.08 0.95
N LEU A 135 26.07 4.96 0.80
CA LEU A 135 25.14 4.93 -0.33
C LEU A 135 25.33 6.12 -1.30
N PRO A 136 25.17 5.88 -2.62
CA PRO A 136 25.09 6.95 -3.59
C PRO A 136 23.85 7.83 -3.33
N ALA A 137 23.86 9.06 -3.86
CA ALA A 137 22.82 10.06 -3.59
C ALA A 137 21.38 9.59 -3.84
N HIS A 138 21.14 8.85 -4.92
CA HIS A 138 19.82 8.32 -5.25
C HIS A 138 19.34 7.26 -4.25
N ALA A 139 20.24 6.38 -3.79
CA ALA A 139 19.94 5.34 -2.81
C ALA A 139 19.71 5.93 -1.41
N ARG A 140 20.41 7.01 -1.05
CA ARG A 140 20.18 7.73 0.22
C ARG A 140 18.75 8.26 0.35
N GLN A 141 18.19 8.82 -0.74
CA GLN A 141 16.80 9.29 -0.71
C GLN A 141 15.81 8.16 -0.50
N ARG A 142 16.05 7.00 -1.13
CA ARG A 142 15.24 5.80 -0.92
C ARG A 142 15.32 5.33 0.54
N LEU A 143 16.54 5.20 1.08
CA LEU A 143 16.74 4.77 2.47
C LEU A 143 15.99 5.69 3.46
N ARG A 144 16.15 7.01 3.35
CA ARG A 144 15.43 7.97 4.21
C ARG A 144 13.91 7.81 4.17
N ARG A 145 13.34 7.48 3.01
CA ARG A 145 11.88 7.23 2.90
C ARG A 145 11.49 5.94 3.61
N LEU A 146 12.29 4.88 3.48
CA LEU A 146 12.05 3.61 4.16
C LEU A 146 12.17 3.77 5.68
N GLU A 147 13.20 4.48 6.14
CA GLU A 147 13.39 4.83 7.55
C GLU A 147 12.20 5.62 8.11
N ALA A 148 11.72 6.65 7.38
CA ALA A 148 10.55 7.41 7.78
C ALA A 148 9.22 6.62 7.74
N LEU A 149 9.17 5.48 7.04
CA LEU A 149 8.03 4.57 7.07
C LEU A 149 8.13 3.54 8.20
N ALA A 150 9.35 3.26 8.66
CA ALA A 150 9.64 2.29 9.71
C ALA A 150 9.57 2.90 11.12
N ASP A 151 9.70 4.22 11.26
CA ASP A 151 9.44 4.98 12.48
C ASP A 151 7.94 4.94 12.81
N LEU A 152 7.54 3.95 13.62
CA LEU A 152 6.13 3.63 13.85
C LEU A 152 5.51 4.48 14.96
N ASP A 153 6.32 4.89 15.93
CA ASP A 153 5.86 5.77 17.01
C ASP A 153 5.97 7.26 16.65
N GLY A 154 6.72 7.60 15.60
CA GLY A 154 6.83 8.94 15.06
C GLY A 154 7.66 9.87 15.93
N ASP A 155 8.54 9.33 16.77
CA ASP A 155 9.42 10.10 17.63
C ASP A 155 10.68 10.63 16.90
N GLY A 156 10.90 10.18 15.66
CA GLY A 156 12.02 10.57 14.80
C GLY A 156 13.32 9.81 15.10
N VAL A 157 13.29 8.81 15.98
CA VAL A 157 14.43 7.98 16.40
C VAL A 157 14.21 6.54 15.97
N LEU A 158 14.80 6.18 14.84
CA LEU A 158 14.62 4.84 14.30
C LEU A 158 15.43 3.78 15.08
N THR A 159 14.73 2.96 15.87
CA THR A 159 15.33 1.89 16.66
C THR A 159 15.68 0.65 15.82
N SER A 160 16.58 -0.22 16.29
CA SER A 160 16.89 -1.47 15.57
C SER A 160 15.68 -2.40 15.40
N PRO A 161 14.76 -2.55 16.38
CA PRO A 161 13.51 -3.27 16.18
C PRO A 161 12.65 -2.68 15.05
N GLU A 162 12.53 -1.36 14.97
CA GLU A 162 11.76 -0.69 13.91
C GLU A 162 12.39 -0.88 12.54
N ARG A 163 13.72 -0.72 12.42
CA ARG A 163 14.45 -1.04 11.18
C ARG A 163 14.12 -2.43 10.67
N ARG A 164 14.23 -3.44 11.55
CA ARG A 164 13.94 -4.83 11.19
C ARG A 164 12.48 -5.06 10.84
N ALA A 165 11.55 -4.41 11.54
CA ALA A 165 10.11 -4.54 11.29
C ALA A 165 9.68 -3.82 9.99
N GLY A 166 10.36 -2.74 9.61
CA GLY A 166 10.10 -2.01 8.36
C GLY A 166 10.79 -2.59 7.13
N ASP A 167 11.78 -3.45 7.32
CA ASP A 167 12.53 -4.07 6.22
C ASP A 167 11.81 -5.27 5.63
N ALA A 168 10.97 -5.02 4.63
CA ALA A 168 10.16 -6.05 3.99
C ALA A 168 10.99 -7.19 3.37
N VAL A 169 12.14 -6.90 2.75
CA VAL A 169 13.04 -7.93 2.21
C VAL A 169 13.75 -8.66 3.35
N GLY A 170 14.22 -7.92 4.36
CA GLY A 170 14.78 -8.49 5.59
C GLY A 170 13.82 -9.46 6.28
N LEU A 171 12.53 -9.15 6.33
CA LEU A 171 11.48 -10.02 6.87
C LEU A 171 11.32 -11.31 6.06
N LEU A 172 11.41 -11.26 4.73
CA LEU A 172 11.36 -12.45 3.88
C LEU A 172 12.54 -13.39 4.16
N HIS A 173 13.77 -12.83 4.22
CA HIS A 173 14.98 -13.60 4.52
C HIS A 173 14.92 -14.23 5.91
N GLN A 174 14.55 -13.45 6.93
CA GLN A 174 14.39 -13.94 8.31
C GLN A 174 13.29 -15.00 8.43
N GLY A 175 12.22 -14.86 7.64
CA GLY A 175 11.11 -15.79 7.58
C GLY A 175 11.35 -17.05 6.73
N GLY A 176 12.53 -17.18 6.11
CA GLY A 176 12.91 -18.33 5.28
C GLY A 176 12.20 -18.40 3.94
N VAL A 177 11.58 -17.29 3.48
CA VAL A 177 10.91 -17.26 2.17
C VAL A 177 12.00 -17.20 1.09
N PRO A 178 12.01 -18.13 0.10
CA PRO A 178 12.92 -18.04 -1.02
C PRO A 178 12.70 -16.77 -1.85
N VAL A 179 13.73 -15.94 -1.93
CA VAL A 179 13.79 -14.73 -2.76
C VAL A 179 14.98 -14.87 -3.71
N ILE A 180 14.77 -14.53 -4.98
CA ILE A 180 15.83 -14.31 -5.95
C ILE A 180 15.65 -12.94 -6.60
N ASP A 181 16.66 -12.46 -7.30
CA ASP A 181 16.53 -11.35 -8.23
C ASP A 181 16.84 -11.72 -9.68
N ASP A 182 16.69 -10.74 -10.57
CA ASP A 182 16.86 -10.95 -11.99
C ASP A 182 18.31 -11.11 -12.45
N THR A 183 19.29 -11.17 -11.55
CA THR A 183 20.72 -11.46 -11.85
C THR A 183 21.19 -12.85 -11.46
N GLU A 184 20.31 -13.68 -10.89
CA GLU A 184 20.66 -14.96 -10.27
C GLU A 184 21.12 -16.04 -11.26
N ASP A 185 20.81 -15.90 -12.55
CA ASP A 185 21.36 -16.72 -13.63
C ASP A 185 22.81 -16.34 -14.02
N GLY A 186 23.43 -15.40 -13.29
CA GLY A 186 24.75 -14.86 -13.57
C GLY A 186 24.78 -13.88 -14.74
N SER A 187 23.62 -13.54 -15.31
CA SER A 187 23.51 -12.44 -16.28
C SER A 187 23.64 -11.09 -15.59
N ARG A 188 23.71 -10.00 -16.36
CA ARG A 188 23.62 -8.63 -15.81
C ARG A 188 22.22 -8.31 -15.24
N GLY A 189 21.33 -9.29 -15.30
CA GLY A 189 19.90 -9.15 -15.23
C GLY A 189 19.32 -8.40 -16.41
N SER A 190 17.99 -8.38 -16.47
CA SER A 190 17.28 -7.52 -17.42
C SER A 190 17.56 -6.04 -17.14
N GLY A 191 18.04 -5.72 -15.93
CA GLY A 191 18.22 -4.37 -15.38
C GLY A 191 16.89 -3.65 -15.14
N LEU A 192 15.77 -4.33 -15.41
CA LEU A 192 14.41 -3.81 -15.41
C LEU A 192 13.40 -4.98 -15.28
N MET A 193 13.52 -5.87 -14.30
CA MET A 193 12.46 -6.85 -14.02
C MET A 193 11.23 -6.09 -13.55
N HIS A 194 10.36 -5.75 -14.50
CA HIS A 194 9.31 -4.74 -14.31
C HIS A 194 7.93 -5.38 -14.15
N HIS A 195 7.87 -6.69 -13.92
CA HIS A 195 6.62 -7.35 -13.57
C HIS A 195 6.07 -6.84 -12.24
N LYS A 196 4.75 -6.93 -12.09
CA LYS A 196 4.01 -6.73 -10.86
C LYS A 196 2.85 -7.72 -10.83
N PHE A 197 3.15 -9.01 -10.66
CA PHE A 197 2.14 -10.04 -10.59
C PHE A 197 2.36 -11.03 -9.45
N MET A 198 1.27 -11.69 -9.06
CA MET A 198 1.30 -12.91 -8.27
C MET A 198 0.37 -13.97 -8.84
N VAL A 199 0.80 -15.23 -8.76
CA VAL A 199 -0.01 -16.40 -9.08
C VAL A 199 -0.33 -17.14 -7.79
N ILE A 200 -1.62 -17.33 -7.52
CA ILE A 200 -2.12 -17.98 -6.31
C ILE A 200 -2.84 -19.27 -6.71
N ASP A 201 -2.41 -20.37 -6.09
CA ASP A 201 -2.99 -21.72 -6.22
C ASP A 201 -3.23 -22.17 -7.67
N LYS A 202 -2.40 -21.70 -8.62
CA LYS A 202 -2.50 -21.96 -10.07
C LYS A 202 -3.89 -21.66 -10.67
N ARG A 203 -4.65 -20.74 -10.07
CA ARG A 203 -6.02 -20.42 -10.50
C ARG A 203 -6.35 -18.93 -10.49
N LEU A 204 -5.59 -18.14 -9.75
CA LEU A 204 -5.79 -16.71 -9.61
C LEU A 204 -4.50 -15.99 -9.96
N VAL A 205 -4.60 -15.04 -10.88
CA VAL A 205 -3.53 -14.09 -11.18
C VAL A 205 -3.96 -12.73 -10.64
N ILE A 206 -3.10 -12.09 -9.85
CA ILE A 206 -3.24 -10.68 -9.52
C ILE A 206 -2.10 -9.94 -10.20
N THR A 207 -2.43 -8.94 -11.02
CA THR A 207 -1.43 -8.16 -11.77
C THR A 207 -1.89 -6.71 -11.91
N GLY A 208 -1.00 -5.80 -12.29
CA GLY A 208 -1.36 -4.41 -12.52
C GLY A 208 -0.13 -3.52 -12.68
N SER A 209 -0.30 -2.24 -12.33
CA SER A 209 0.77 -1.25 -12.44
C SER A 209 1.50 -0.99 -11.11
N ALA A 210 0.94 -1.43 -9.98
CA ALA A 210 1.47 -1.13 -8.65
C ALA A 210 2.63 -2.05 -8.25
N ASN A 211 3.79 -1.47 -7.92
CA ASN A 211 4.77 -2.13 -7.06
C ASN A 211 4.21 -2.26 -5.63
N PHE A 212 4.75 -3.18 -4.83
CA PHE A 212 4.29 -3.45 -3.47
C PHE A 212 5.03 -2.53 -2.48
N THR A 213 4.88 -1.23 -2.71
CA THR A 213 5.58 -0.17 -1.99
C THR A 213 4.59 0.85 -1.43
N SER A 214 4.99 1.55 -0.37
CA SER A 214 4.16 2.63 0.17
C SER A 214 3.87 3.69 -0.89
N SER A 215 4.86 4.11 -1.68
CA SER A 215 4.66 5.08 -2.77
C SER A 215 3.72 4.56 -3.85
N GLY A 216 3.72 3.25 -4.13
CA GLY A 216 2.80 2.62 -5.09
C GLY A 216 1.35 2.57 -4.62
N VAL A 217 1.11 2.54 -3.30
CA VAL A 217 -0.21 2.24 -2.72
C VAL A 217 -0.79 3.38 -1.88
N HIS A 218 -0.01 3.97 -0.99
CA HIS A 218 -0.46 4.87 0.08
C HIS A 218 0.09 6.30 -0.03
N GLY A 219 1.37 6.45 -0.36
CA GLY A 219 2.12 7.71 -0.27
C GLY A 219 3.59 7.51 0.06
N ASP A 220 4.38 8.57 -0.06
CA ASP A 220 5.79 8.58 0.25
C ASP A 220 6.03 8.79 1.76
N GLY A 221 6.97 8.03 2.31
CA GLY A 221 7.48 8.21 3.68
C GLY A 221 7.95 9.64 3.94
N GLY A 222 7.61 10.20 5.10
CA GLY A 222 7.95 11.56 5.48
C GLY A 222 7.23 12.68 4.71
N ALA A 223 6.43 12.37 3.68
CA ALA A 223 5.75 13.36 2.86
C ALA A 223 4.23 13.31 3.05
N GLN A 224 3.76 14.03 4.08
CA GLN A 224 2.39 13.97 4.62
C GLN A 224 1.27 14.24 3.60
N ARG A 225 1.55 14.96 2.51
CA ARG A 225 0.55 15.35 1.50
C ARG A 225 0.49 14.43 0.28
N THR A 226 1.44 13.50 0.16
CA THR A 226 1.50 12.62 -1.01
C THR A 226 0.38 11.61 -0.97
N ARG A 227 -0.08 11.21 -2.16
CA ARG A 227 -1.20 10.28 -2.32
C ARG A 227 -0.78 8.97 -2.97
N GLY A 228 0.51 8.72 -3.11
CA GLY A 228 1.02 7.59 -3.84
C GLY A 228 0.72 7.71 -5.33
N ASN A 229 1.22 6.74 -6.07
CA ASN A 229 1.08 6.66 -7.51
C ASN A 229 -0.32 6.16 -7.87
N VAL A 230 -0.87 6.72 -8.95
CA VAL A 230 -2.14 6.27 -9.49
C VAL A 230 -1.94 4.91 -10.16
N ASN A 231 -2.56 3.89 -9.60
CA ASN A 231 -2.37 2.51 -10.01
C ASN A 231 -3.70 1.74 -10.10
N HIS A 232 -3.60 0.56 -10.69
CA HIS A 232 -4.68 -0.41 -10.74
C HIS A 232 -4.19 -1.81 -10.39
N LEU A 233 -5.12 -2.65 -9.95
CA LEU A 233 -4.95 -4.10 -9.82
C LEU A 233 -6.08 -4.82 -10.54
N LEU A 234 -5.73 -5.90 -11.22
CA LEU A 234 -6.63 -6.89 -11.79
C LEU A 234 -6.48 -8.18 -11.01
N SER A 235 -7.59 -8.75 -10.55
CA SER A 235 -7.64 -10.11 -10.01
C SER A 235 -8.45 -10.96 -10.99
N ILE A 236 -7.81 -11.94 -11.60
CA ILE A 236 -8.36 -12.74 -12.70
C ILE A 236 -8.35 -14.21 -12.30
N GLN A 237 -9.54 -14.80 -12.17
CA GLN A 237 -9.72 -16.22 -11.92
C GLN A 237 -9.71 -17.00 -13.23
N SER A 238 -8.58 -17.61 -13.56
CA SER A 238 -8.42 -18.48 -14.73
C SER A 238 -7.21 -19.39 -14.52
N THR A 239 -7.43 -20.70 -14.68
CA THR A 239 -6.37 -21.72 -14.62
C THR A 239 -5.42 -21.61 -15.80
N GLU A 240 -5.94 -21.23 -16.97
CA GLU A 240 -5.19 -21.05 -18.22
C GLU A 240 -4.27 -19.84 -18.11
N LEU A 241 -4.79 -18.71 -17.63
CA LEU A 241 -3.97 -17.52 -17.40
C LEU A 241 -2.93 -17.77 -16.32
N ALA A 242 -3.31 -18.44 -15.23
CA ALA A 242 -2.39 -18.78 -14.16
C ALA A 242 -1.26 -19.72 -14.64
N ALA A 243 -1.54 -20.63 -15.57
CA ALA A 243 -0.52 -21.48 -16.19
C ALA A 243 0.51 -20.64 -16.96
N LEU A 244 0.06 -19.72 -17.83
CA LEU A 244 0.94 -18.84 -18.60
C LEU A 244 1.84 -17.96 -17.70
N PHE A 245 1.26 -17.35 -16.66
CA PHE A 245 2.03 -16.57 -15.70
C PHE A 245 2.96 -17.44 -14.83
N THR A 246 2.61 -18.70 -14.59
CA THR A 246 3.48 -19.65 -13.90
C THR A 246 4.69 -20.00 -14.76
N GLU A 247 4.49 -20.21 -16.07
CA GLU A 247 5.58 -20.46 -17.03
C GLU A 247 6.54 -19.28 -17.07
N GLU A 248 6.02 -18.05 -17.22
CA GLU A 248 6.83 -16.83 -17.16
C GLU A 248 7.60 -16.73 -15.83
N PHE A 249 6.92 -16.99 -14.70
CA PHE A 249 7.59 -17.03 -13.41
C PHE A 249 8.71 -18.06 -13.36
N GLN A 250 8.53 -19.26 -13.95
CA GLN A 250 9.61 -20.26 -13.97
C GLN A 250 10.80 -19.81 -14.82
N ILE A 251 10.59 -19.05 -15.90
CA ILE A 251 11.69 -18.47 -16.68
C ILE A 251 12.50 -17.52 -15.81
N LEU A 252 11.83 -16.61 -15.08
CA LEU A 252 12.49 -15.70 -14.14
C LEU A 252 13.15 -16.45 -12.98
N TRP A 253 12.54 -17.54 -12.53
CA TRP A 253 13.06 -18.38 -11.46
C TRP A 253 14.31 -19.17 -11.87
N GLY A 254 14.43 -19.51 -13.15
CA GLY A 254 15.49 -20.35 -13.70
C GLY A 254 15.63 -21.69 -12.97
N ASP A 255 16.86 -22.22 -12.97
CA ASP A 255 17.26 -23.40 -12.19
C ASP A 255 17.29 -23.12 -10.66
N GLY A 256 16.91 -21.90 -10.24
CA GLY A 256 16.84 -21.45 -8.85
C GLY A 256 18.21 -21.07 -8.24
N PRO A 257 18.22 -20.56 -7.00
CA PRO A 257 19.45 -20.34 -6.26
C PRO A 257 20.07 -21.72 -5.94
N GLY A 258 21.08 -22.12 -6.73
CA GLY A 258 21.70 -23.44 -6.69
C GLY A 258 21.53 -24.30 -7.95
N GLY A 259 21.18 -23.71 -9.11
CA GLY A 259 21.17 -24.40 -10.40
C GLY A 259 22.56 -24.81 -10.90
N LEU A 260 22.96 -26.04 -10.56
CA LEU A 260 24.22 -26.77 -10.81
C LEU A 260 25.52 -26.16 -10.24
#